data_AF-A0A976DTE9-F1
#
_entry.id   AF-A0A976DTE9-F1
#
_cell.length_a   1.000
_cell.length_b   1.000
_cell.length_c   1.000
_cell.angle_alpha   90.00
_cell.angle_beta   90.00
_cell.angle_gamma   90.00
#
_symmetry.space_group_name_H-M   'P 1'
#
loop_
_entity.id
_entity.type
_entity.pdbx_description
1 polymer ?
#
loop_
_entity_poly.entity_id
_entity_poly.type
_entity_poly.pdbx_seq_one_letter_code
_entity_poly.pdbx_strand_id
1 'polypeptide(L)'
;MSDLKKILPVYTPPDAVWEGIAEELSPLRGLQTTPPDAIWENIEAELSKSKQKSRYRFWGWYAAAAGLLLPLVGAALYLFLQQAPTETISYSEEKNTAQKVVYNSDFDQQYARIQALCTKRITACQKPDFKNLKRELDDLTTASLRLQEAIGTYNTDADLTQQLTDIERERGVILRKMEQRI
;
A
#
# COMPACT_ATOMS: atom_id res chain seq x y z
N MET A 1 38.22 -1.34 -8.90
CA MET A 1 37.07 -2.19 -9.31
C MET A 1 36.93 -2.15 -10.82
N SER A 2 37.93 -2.65 -11.56
CA SER A 2 37.99 -2.47 -13.03
C SER A 2 38.18 -3.77 -13.83
N ASP A 3 38.27 -4.93 -13.16
CA ASP A 3 38.69 -6.18 -13.80
C ASP A 3 37.57 -7.16 -14.15
N LEU A 4 36.35 -6.97 -13.62
CA LEU A 4 35.21 -7.87 -13.88
C LEU A 4 34.66 -7.79 -15.31
N LYS A 5 34.93 -6.70 -16.04
CA LYS A 5 34.49 -6.55 -17.43
C LYS A 5 35.35 -7.35 -18.43
N LYS A 6 36.50 -7.87 -18.01
CA LYS A 6 37.45 -8.62 -18.87
C LYS A 6 37.25 -10.14 -18.87
N ILE A 7 36.34 -10.68 -18.04
CA ILE A 7 36.20 -12.13 -17.82
C ILE A 7 34.84 -12.67 -18.31
N LEU A 8 33.94 -11.80 -18.77
CA LEU A 8 32.65 -12.25 -19.29
C LEU A 8 32.81 -12.68 -20.76
N PRO A 9 32.50 -13.93 -21.12
CA PRO A 9 32.42 -14.31 -22.52
C PRO A 9 31.33 -13.48 -23.18
N VAL A 10 31.71 -12.73 -24.22
CA VAL A 10 30.74 -12.07 -25.08
C VAL A 10 30.10 -13.15 -25.93
N TYR A 11 28.94 -13.64 -25.49
CA TYR A 11 28.17 -14.62 -26.24
C TYR A 11 27.19 -13.87 -27.14
N THR A 12 27.52 -13.77 -28.43
CA THR A 12 26.59 -13.32 -29.46
C THR A 12 25.91 -14.56 -30.04
N PRO A 13 24.59 -14.69 -29.92
CA PRO A 13 23.87 -15.82 -30.53
C PRO A 13 24.07 -15.78 -32.06
N PRO A 14 24.20 -16.96 -32.72
CA PRO A 14 24.29 -17.04 -34.17
C PRO A 14 23.07 -16.41 -34.86
N ASP A 15 23.26 -15.80 -36.04
CA ASP A 15 22.19 -15.13 -36.80
C ASP A 15 20.98 -16.03 -37.11
N ALA A 16 21.22 -17.33 -37.27
CA ALA A 16 20.18 -18.35 -37.47
C ALA A 16 19.13 -18.39 -36.32
N VAL A 17 19.52 -18.03 -35.10
CA VAL A 17 18.59 -17.94 -33.95
C VAL A 17 17.63 -16.78 -34.13
N TRP A 18 18.11 -15.65 -34.65
CA TRP A 18 17.29 -14.47 -34.90
C TRP A 18 16.35 -14.67 -36.09
N GLU A 19 16.84 -15.35 -37.14
CA GLU A 19 16.02 -15.70 -38.31
C GLU A 19 14.87 -16.64 -37.93
N GLY A 20 15.12 -17.66 -37.09
CA GLY A 20 14.07 -18.56 -36.61
C GLY A 20 12.99 -17.85 -35.80
N ILE A 21 13.38 -16.91 -34.91
CA ILE A 21 12.42 -16.10 -34.14
C ILE A 21 11.59 -15.20 -35.08
N ALA A 22 12.21 -14.61 -36.10
CA ALA A 22 11.51 -13.76 -37.05
C ALA A 22 10.51 -14.55 -37.91
N GLU A 23 10.86 -15.78 -38.27
CA GLU A 23 9.99 -16.70 -39.01
C GLU A 23 8.81 -17.17 -38.17
N GLU A 24 9.03 -17.56 -36.91
CA GLU A 24 7.96 -17.95 -35.97
C GLU A 24 7.01 -16.80 -35.62
N LEU A 25 7.49 -15.55 -35.60
CA LEU A 25 6.68 -14.36 -35.35
C LEU A 25 5.98 -13.82 -36.60
N SER A 26 6.32 -14.31 -37.79
CA SER A 26 5.69 -13.88 -39.05
C SER A 26 4.17 -14.12 -39.13
N PRO A 27 3.58 -15.22 -38.61
CA PRO A 27 2.14 -15.47 -38.68
C PRO A 27 1.34 -14.60 -37.69
N LEU A 28 2.00 -14.11 -36.63
CA LEU A 28 1.35 -13.35 -35.55
C LEU A 28 1.18 -11.86 -35.89
N ARG A 29 1.78 -11.37 -36.98
CA ARG A 29 1.65 -9.96 -37.42
C ARG A 29 0.22 -9.56 -37.80
N GLY A 30 -0.66 -10.54 -38.06
CA GLY A 30 -2.07 -10.32 -38.39
C GLY A 30 -3.02 -10.26 -37.19
N LEU A 31 -2.55 -10.46 -35.95
CA LEU A 31 -3.41 -10.54 -34.75
C LEU A 31 -3.80 -9.18 -34.15
N GLN A 32 -3.42 -8.06 -34.76
CA GLN A 32 -3.97 -6.75 -34.41
C GLN A 32 -5.40 -6.62 -34.97
N THR A 33 -6.34 -7.30 -34.34
CA THR A 33 -7.77 -7.11 -34.60
C THR A 33 -8.35 -6.26 -33.48
N THR A 34 -8.66 -5.00 -33.79
CA THR A 34 -9.55 -4.22 -32.94
C THR A 34 -10.92 -4.90 -32.95
N PRO A 35 -11.50 -5.26 -31.80
CA PRO A 35 -12.80 -5.91 -31.77
C PRO A 35 -13.86 -4.96 -32.39
N PRO A 36 -14.88 -5.50 -33.10
CA PRO A 36 -15.94 -4.69 -33.69
C PRO A 36 -16.69 -3.88 -32.62
N ASP A 37 -17.07 -2.64 -32.94
CA ASP A 37 -17.77 -1.72 -32.02
C ASP A 37 -19.06 -2.31 -31.42
N ALA A 38 -19.73 -3.19 -32.18
CA ALA A 38 -20.93 -3.91 -31.73
C ALA A 38 -20.71 -4.79 -30.48
N ILE A 39 -19.48 -5.24 -30.20
CA ILE A 39 -19.17 -5.99 -28.98
C ILE A 39 -19.20 -5.05 -27.76
N TRP A 40 -18.67 -3.83 -27.92
CA TRP A 40 -18.65 -2.83 -26.86
C TRP A 40 -20.05 -2.35 -26.49
N GLU A 41 -20.91 -2.10 -27.50
CA GLU A 41 -22.28 -1.68 -27.26
C GLU A 41 -23.11 -2.71 -26.47
N ASN A 42 -22.92 -4.01 -26.73
CA ASN A 42 -23.61 -5.07 -26.01
C ASN A 42 -23.19 -5.15 -24.54
N ILE A 43 -21.90 -4.95 -24.24
CA ILE A 43 -21.38 -4.97 -22.86
C ILE A 43 -21.97 -3.79 -22.07
N GLU A 44 -22.03 -2.61 -22.66
CA GLU A 44 -22.64 -1.42 -22.03
C GLU A 44 -24.14 -1.63 -21.77
N ALA A 45 -24.86 -2.23 -22.72
CA ALA A 45 -26.27 -2.52 -22.60
C ALA A 45 -26.58 -3.52 -21.47
N GLU A 46 -25.76 -4.54 -21.25
CA GLU A 46 -25.93 -5.51 -20.16
C GLU A 46 -25.67 -4.90 -18.78
N LEU A 47 -24.67 -4.04 -18.65
CA LEU A 47 -24.33 -3.41 -17.37
C LEU A 47 -25.44 -2.47 -16.87
N SER A 48 -26.19 -1.85 -17.78
CA SER A 48 -27.29 -0.92 -17.44
C SER A 48 -28.53 -1.60 -16.82
N LYS A 49 -28.73 -2.91 -17.04
CA LYS A 49 -29.97 -3.62 -16.63
C LYS A 49 -29.99 -4.10 -15.17
N SER A 50 -28.88 -3.97 -14.41
CA SER A 50 -28.76 -4.62 -13.09
C SER A 50 -29.24 -3.81 -11.88
N LYS A 51 -29.90 -2.65 -12.07
CA LYS A 51 -30.39 -1.86 -10.93
C LYS A 51 -31.91 -1.75 -10.90
N GLN A 52 -32.44 -2.11 -9.73
CA GLN A 52 -33.55 -1.43 -9.06
C GLN A 52 -34.97 -1.94 -9.32
N LYS A 53 -35.29 -3.15 -8.85
CA LYS A 53 -36.67 -3.45 -8.41
C LYS A 53 -36.68 -4.27 -7.11
N SER A 54 -37.54 -3.84 -6.19
CA SER A 54 -38.03 -4.61 -5.03
C SER A 54 -37.22 -4.64 -3.73
N ARG A 55 -36.85 -3.47 -3.17
CA ARG A 55 -36.55 -3.37 -1.73
C ARG A 55 -37.60 -2.58 -0.92
N TYR A 56 -38.48 -1.83 -1.58
CA TYR A 56 -39.46 -0.94 -0.91
C TYR A 56 -40.86 -1.55 -0.68
N ARG A 57 -41.18 -2.75 -1.20
CA ARG A 57 -42.52 -3.36 -1.02
C ARG A 57 -42.73 -4.03 0.35
N PHE A 58 -41.65 -4.37 1.05
CA PHE A 58 -41.72 -5.08 2.34
C PHE A 58 -41.73 -4.17 3.57
N TRP A 59 -41.57 -2.85 3.42
CA TRP A 59 -41.53 -1.92 4.56
C TRP A 59 -42.87 -1.23 4.87
N GLY A 60 -43.85 -1.33 3.97
CA GLY A 60 -45.16 -0.70 4.12
C GLY A 60 -46.05 -1.25 5.25
N TRP A 61 -45.74 -2.43 5.81
CA TRP A 61 -46.56 -3.04 6.86
C TRP A 61 -46.06 -2.81 8.30
N TYR A 62 -44.82 -2.32 8.48
CA TYR A 62 -44.27 -2.05 9.82
C TYR A 62 -44.45 -0.60 10.30
N ALA A 63 -44.95 0.30 9.44
CA ALA A 63 -45.07 1.72 9.76
C ALA A 63 -46.24 2.08 10.70
N ALA A 64 -47.24 1.20 10.87
CA ALA A 64 -48.43 1.52 11.66
C ALA A 64 -48.31 1.18 13.17
N ALA A 65 -47.39 0.29 13.56
CA ALA A 65 -47.25 -0.13 14.97
C ALA A 65 -46.09 0.58 15.73
N ALA A 66 -45.16 1.23 15.02
CA ALA A 66 -43.97 1.83 15.62
C ALA A 66 -44.17 3.26 16.17
N GLY A 67 -45.29 3.92 15.87
CA GLY A 67 -45.52 5.32 16.22
C GLY A 67 -45.73 5.60 17.72
N LEU A 68 -46.16 4.60 18.50
CA LEU A 68 -46.45 4.77 19.93
C LEU A 68 -45.42 4.11 20.86
N LEU A 69 -44.76 3.03 20.44
CA LEU A 69 -43.80 2.30 21.30
C LEU A 69 -42.41 2.93 21.32
N LEU A 70 -41.94 3.50 20.20
CA LEU A 70 -40.64 4.18 20.13
C LEU A 70 -40.50 5.38 21.09
N PRO A 71 -41.47 6.32 21.19
CA PRO A 71 -41.31 7.45 22.11
C PRO A 71 -41.40 7.03 23.59
N LEU A 72 -42.20 6.02 23.93
CA LEU A 72 -42.32 5.55 25.31
C LEU A 72 -41.06 4.82 25.79
N VAL A 73 -40.50 3.93 24.97
CA VAL A 73 -39.24 3.24 25.28
C VAL A 73 -38.08 4.24 25.28
N GLY A 74 -38.05 5.18 24.34
CA GLY A 74 -37.05 6.24 24.28
C GLY A 74 -37.06 7.15 25.52
N ALA A 75 -38.24 7.58 25.98
CA ALA A 75 -38.38 8.42 27.17
C ALA A 75 -37.97 7.68 28.46
N ALA A 76 -38.35 6.40 28.59
CA ALA A 76 -37.96 5.58 29.74
C ALA A 76 -36.43 5.36 29.78
N LEU A 77 -35.80 5.06 28.65
CA LEU A 77 -34.34 4.94 28.54
C LEU A 77 -33.64 6.26 28.86
N TYR A 78 -34.12 7.39 28.32
CA TYR A 78 -33.51 8.69 28.56
C TYR A 78 -33.49 9.06 30.05
N LEU A 79 -34.60 8.82 30.77
CA LEU A 79 -34.67 9.07 32.21
C LEU A 79 -33.79 8.12 33.03
N PHE A 80 -33.63 6.87 32.59
CA PHE A 80 -32.78 5.90 33.28
C PHE A 80 -31.28 6.20 33.09
N LEU A 81 -30.88 6.70 31.92
CA LEU A 81 -29.47 7.06 31.65
C LEU A 81 -29.01 8.34 32.36
N GLN A 82 -29.92 9.24 32.77
CA GLN A 82 -29.54 10.46 33.50
C GLN A 82 -29.17 10.23 34.97
N GLN A 83 -29.43 9.03 35.52
CA GLN A 83 -29.12 8.71 36.91
C GLN A 83 -27.71 8.14 37.09
N ALA A 84 -26.89 8.10 36.04
CA ALA A 84 -25.48 7.72 36.18
C ALA A 84 -24.74 8.78 37.01
N PRO A 85 -24.10 8.43 38.13
CA PRO A 85 -23.29 9.38 38.88
C PRO A 85 -22.21 9.93 37.94
N THR A 86 -22.15 11.25 37.80
CA THR A 86 -21.04 11.94 37.14
C THR A 86 -19.78 11.74 37.99
N GLU A 87 -19.14 10.60 37.82
CA GLU A 87 -17.76 10.43 38.23
C GLU A 87 -16.93 11.30 37.29
N THR A 88 -16.48 12.44 37.82
CA THR A 88 -15.51 13.30 37.15
C THR A 88 -14.19 12.54 37.10
N ILE A 89 -14.00 11.73 36.07
CA ILE A 89 -12.74 11.05 35.81
C ILE A 89 -11.72 12.13 35.42
N SER A 90 -10.95 12.57 36.41
CA SER A 90 -9.73 13.36 36.19
C SER A 90 -8.72 12.43 35.52
N TYR A 91 -8.69 12.42 34.19
CA TYR A 91 -7.64 11.77 33.45
C TYR A 91 -6.45 12.73 33.33
N SER A 92 -5.29 12.32 33.84
CA SER A 92 -4.03 12.95 33.50
C SER A 92 -3.49 12.24 32.27
N GLU A 93 -3.58 12.87 31.11
CA GLU A 93 -2.79 12.46 29.95
C GLU A 93 -1.34 12.82 30.23
N GLU A 94 -0.58 11.86 30.75
CA GLU A 94 0.87 11.94 30.64
C GLU A 94 1.21 11.82 29.15
N LYS A 95 1.49 12.96 28.49
CA LYS A 95 2.22 12.97 27.23
C LYS A 95 3.56 12.30 27.51
N ASN A 96 3.62 11.01 27.21
CA ASN A 96 4.81 10.19 27.36
C ASN A 96 5.98 10.97 26.76
N THR A 97 6.89 11.40 27.64
CA THR A 97 8.03 12.25 27.32
C THR A 97 8.64 11.75 26.04
N ALA A 98 8.61 12.59 24.99
CA ALA A 98 9.04 12.29 23.63
C ALA A 98 10.07 11.16 23.62
N GLN A 99 9.61 9.93 23.33
CA GLN A 99 10.53 8.85 23.04
C GLN A 99 11.43 9.39 21.96
N LYS A 100 12.73 9.47 22.22
CA LYS A 100 13.66 10.08 21.27
C LYS A 100 13.58 9.24 20.00
N VAL A 101 12.84 9.73 19.01
CA VAL A 101 12.71 9.06 17.72
C VAL A 101 14.03 9.33 17.04
N VAL A 102 14.80 8.26 16.91
CA VAL A 102 16.10 8.27 16.26
C VAL A 102 15.95 7.36 15.05
N TYR A 103 16.54 7.80 13.93
CA TYR A 103 16.83 7.01 12.75
C TYR A 103 17.19 5.58 13.12
N ASN A 104 16.45 4.63 12.55
CA ASN A 104 16.66 3.24 12.87
C ASN A 104 17.71 2.64 11.93
N SER A 105 18.93 2.50 12.42
CA SER A 105 20.03 1.85 11.68
C SER A 105 19.84 0.35 11.48
N ASP A 106 18.94 -0.30 12.23
CA ASP A 106 18.62 -1.72 12.03
C ASP A 106 18.00 -1.99 10.66
N PHE A 107 17.20 -1.04 10.15
CA PHE A 107 16.61 -1.12 8.82
C PHE A 107 17.67 -1.17 7.71
N ASP A 108 18.83 -0.54 7.91
CA ASP A 108 19.94 -0.60 6.95
C ASP A 108 20.58 -1.98 6.93
N GLN A 109 20.69 -2.63 8.09
CA GLN A 109 21.18 -4.00 8.20
C GLN A 109 20.21 -4.99 7.54
N GLN A 110 18.91 -4.82 7.78
CA GLN A 110 17.87 -5.62 7.13
C GLN A 110 17.93 -5.47 5.60
N TYR A 111 18.05 -4.23 5.11
CA TYR A 111 18.21 -3.97 3.69
C TYR A 111 19.46 -4.63 3.09
N ALA A 112 20.60 -4.51 3.77
CA ALA A 112 21.85 -5.14 3.34
C ALA A 112 21.71 -6.67 3.21
N ARG A 113 20.96 -7.30 4.11
CA ARG A 113 20.63 -8.74 4.04
C ARG A 113 19.79 -9.07 2.82
N ILE A 114 18.75 -8.29 2.53
CA ILE A 114 17.92 -8.45 1.33
C ILE A 114 18.77 -8.28 0.07
N GLN A 115 19.67 -7.30 0.05
CA GLN A 115 20.57 -7.06 -1.07
C GLN A 115 21.56 -8.22 -1.29
N ALA A 116 22.02 -8.87 -0.21
CA ALA A 116 22.83 -10.08 -0.31
C ALA A 116 22.07 -11.24 -0.99
N LEU A 117 20.76 -11.37 -0.74
CA LEU A 117 19.92 -12.38 -1.41
C LEU A 117 19.76 -12.13 -2.92
N CYS A 118 19.86 -10.87 -3.37
CA CYS A 118 19.82 -10.54 -4.78
C CYS A 118 20.96 -11.14 -5.61
N THR A 119 22.06 -11.56 -4.98
CA THR A 119 23.14 -12.31 -5.66
C THR A 119 22.68 -13.71 -6.08
N LYS A 120 21.73 -14.29 -5.34
CA LYS A 120 21.18 -15.64 -5.58
C LYS A 120 19.88 -15.59 -6.38
N ARG A 121 19.04 -14.57 -6.16
CA ARG A 121 17.71 -14.42 -6.78
C ARG A 121 17.65 -13.20 -7.69
N ILE A 122 18.51 -13.19 -8.71
CA ILE A 122 18.69 -12.06 -9.64
C ILE A 122 17.36 -11.68 -10.32
N THR A 123 16.59 -12.68 -10.77
CA THR A 123 15.31 -12.46 -11.48
C THR A 123 14.29 -11.73 -10.61
N ALA A 124 14.23 -12.02 -9.30
CA ALA A 124 13.31 -11.36 -8.38
C ALA A 124 13.70 -9.87 -8.19
N CYS A 125 14.99 -9.58 -8.00
CA CYS A 125 15.47 -8.22 -7.80
C CYS A 125 15.48 -7.36 -9.07
N GLN A 126 15.44 -7.99 -10.26
CA GLN A 126 15.32 -7.27 -11.53
C GLN A 126 13.89 -6.81 -11.85
N LYS A 127 12.87 -7.39 -11.19
CA LYS A 127 11.47 -7.02 -11.40
C LYS A 127 11.26 -5.52 -11.14
N PRO A 128 10.41 -4.85 -11.95
CA PRO A 128 10.16 -3.41 -11.80
C PRO A 128 9.61 -3.08 -10.41
N ASP A 129 8.75 -3.93 -9.86
CA ASP A 129 8.17 -3.76 -8.53
C ASP A 129 9.21 -3.75 -7.41
N PHE A 130 10.24 -4.60 -7.50
CA PHE A 130 11.31 -4.63 -6.51
C PHE A 130 12.21 -3.40 -6.64
N LYS A 131 12.53 -2.99 -7.86
CA LYS A 131 13.31 -1.75 -8.13
C LYS A 131 12.58 -0.50 -7.65
N ASN A 132 11.25 -0.46 -7.79
CA ASN A 132 10.43 0.66 -7.30
C ASN A 132 10.46 0.72 -5.77
N LEU A 133 10.27 -0.41 -5.08
CA LEU A 133 10.38 -0.46 -3.62
C LEU A 133 11.77 -0.05 -3.13
N LYS A 134 12.83 -0.47 -3.84
CA LYS A 134 14.20 -0.04 -3.54
C LYS A 134 14.35 1.48 -3.64
N ARG A 135 13.84 2.09 -4.70
CA ARG A 135 13.90 3.55 -4.89
C ARG A 135 13.16 4.28 -3.79
N GLU A 136 11.94 3.83 -3.48
CA GLU A 136 11.10 4.39 -2.41
C GLU A 136 11.80 4.28 -1.05
N LEU A 137 12.47 3.15 -0.76
CA LEU A 137 13.26 2.98 0.45
C LEU A 137 14.46 3.95 0.52
N ASP A 138 15.18 4.14 -0.59
CA ASP A 138 16.33 5.07 -0.66
C ASP A 138 15.87 6.54 -0.45
N ASP A 139 14.72 6.91 -1.04
CA ASP A 139 14.11 8.23 -0.88
C ASP A 139 13.72 8.49 0.58
N LEU A 140 13.01 7.54 1.21
CA LEU A 140 12.63 7.64 2.63
C LEU A 140 13.84 7.66 3.56
N THR A 141 14.89 6.88 3.26
CA THR A 141 16.13 6.88 4.05
C THR A 141 16.81 8.24 3.99
N THR A 142 16.85 8.87 2.80
CA THR A 142 17.39 10.21 2.62
C THR A 142 16.55 11.26 3.37
N ALA A 143 15.22 11.18 3.31
CA ALA A 143 14.33 12.07 4.04
C ALA A 143 14.50 11.94 5.57
N SER A 144 14.59 10.70 6.07
CA SER A 144 14.81 10.41 7.49
C SER A 144 16.11 11.03 8.00
N LEU A 145 17.21 10.88 7.25
CA LEU A 145 18.51 11.47 7.61
C LEU A 145 18.46 13.01 7.65
N ARG A 146 17.77 13.64 6.69
CA ARG A 146 17.60 15.10 6.68
C ARG A 146 16.77 15.61 7.85
N LEU A 147 15.68 14.91 8.18
CA LEU A 147 14.87 15.24 9.34
C LEU A 147 15.65 15.05 10.63
N GLN A 148 16.42 13.97 10.76
CA GLN A 148 17.30 13.75 11.90
C GLN A 148 18.32 14.88 12.08
N GLU A 149 18.92 15.35 10.98
CA GLU A 149 19.84 16.49 11.02
C GLU A 149 19.13 17.78 11.46
N ALA A 150 17.93 18.03 10.95
CA ALA A 150 17.12 19.21 11.31
C ALA A 150 16.61 19.18 12.77
N ILE A 151 16.24 18.01 13.28
CA ILE A 151 15.82 17.80 14.67
C ILE A 151 16.99 18.01 15.65
N GLY A 152 18.21 17.72 15.20
CA GLY A 152 19.43 17.86 15.99
C GLY A 152 19.43 16.98 17.24
N THR A 153 20.31 17.28 18.18
CA THR A 153 20.49 16.45 19.39
C THR A 153 19.41 16.65 20.46
N TYR A 154 18.69 17.78 20.41
CA TYR A 154 17.80 18.26 21.46
C TYR A 154 16.32 17.98 21.24
N ASN A 155 15.92 17.39 20.10
CA ASN A 155 14.57 16.88 19.83
C ASN A 155 13.45 17.88 20.21
N THR A 156 13.64 19.15 19.83
CA THR A 156 12.83 20.28 20.31
C THR A 156 11.58 20.55 19.47
N ASP A 157 11.48 19.95 18.29
CA ASP A 157 10.35 20.15 17.38
C ASP A 157 9.50 18.88 17.28
N ALA A 158 8.34 18.91 17.96
CA ALA A 158 7.43 17.78 18.04
C ALA A 158 6.84 17.39 16.67
N ASP A 159 6.70 18.34 15.74
CA ASP A 159 6.17 18.05 14.40
C ASP A 159 7.19 17.28 13.56
N LEU A 160 8.46 17.70 13.58
CA LEU A 160 9.53 16.99 12.88
C LEU A 160 9.78 15.60 13.47
N THR A 161 9.71 15.44 14.80
CA THR A 161 9.81 14.12 15.44
C THR A 161 8.67 13.19 15.02
N GLN A 162 7.46 13.73 14.86
CA GLN A 162 6.31 12.97 14.36
C GLN A 162 6.53 12.54 12.90
N GLN A 163 6.95 13.46 12.03
CA GLN A 163 7.27 13.15 10.63
C GLN A 163 8.37 12.09 10.50
N LEU A 164 9.40 12.15 11.33
CA LEU A 164 10.46 11.14 11.37
C LEU A 164 9.90 9.76 11.78
N THR A 165 8.98 9.72 12.74
CA THR A 165 8.32 8.47 13.18
C THR A 165 7.56 7.83 12.04
N ASP A 166 6.79 8.64 11.31
CA ASP A 166 5.97 8.17 10.20
C ASP A 166 6.85 7.64 9.05
N ILE A 167 7.95 8.31 8.73
CA ILE A 167 8.94 7.85 7.73
C ILE A 167 9.59 6.53 8.16
N GLU A 168 10.04 6.41 9.41
CA GLU A 168 10.64 5.16 9.90
C GLU A 168 9.65 3.99 9.86
N ARG A 169 8.37 4.25 10.12
CA ARG A 169 7.31 3.25 9.98
C ARG A 169 7.15 2.80 8.53
N GLU A 170 7.15 3.73 7.58
CA GLU A 170 7.06 3.44 6.15
C GLU A 170 8.27 2.65 5.64
N ARG A 171 9.49 3.01 6.06
CA ARG A 171 10.71 2.23 5.76
C ARG A 171 10.57 0.77 6.17
N GLY A 172 10.07 0.53 7.39
CA GLY A 172 9.81 -0.83 7.89
C GLY A 172 8.70 -1.58 7.14
N VAL A 173 7.73 -0.88 6.53
CA VAL A 173 6.70 -1.50 5.66
C VAL A 173 7.31 -1.88 4.31
N ILE A 174 8.12 -1.01 3.72
CA ILE A 174 8.77 -1.27 2.43
C ILE A 174 9.73 -2.45 2.54
N LEU A 175 10.54 -2.52 3.60
CA LEU A 175 11.45 -3.65 3.83
C LEU A 175 10.71 -4.99 3.86
N ARG A 176 9.58 -5.06 4.57
CA ARG A 176 8.73 -6.26 4.59
C ARG A 176 8.20 -6.62 3.20
N LYS A 177 7.78 -5.63 2.40
CA LYS A 177 7.33 -5.86 1.02
C LYS A 177 8.49 -6.36 0.13
N MET A 178 9.71 -5.89 0.35
CA MET A 178 10.89 -6.35 -0.38
C MET A 178 11.22 -7.80 -0.03
N GLU A 179 11.18 -8.17 1.24
CA GLU A 179 11.37 -9.57 1.69
C GLU A 179 10.34 -10.53 1.12
N GLN A 180 9.08 -10.09 0.94
CA GLN A 180 8.04 -10.93 0.34
C GLN A 180 8.20 -11.12 -1.17
N ARG A 181 8.90 -10.19 -1.84
CA ARG A 181 9.04 -10.15 -3.30
C ARG A 181 10.37 -10.72 -3.78
N ILE A 182 11.27 -11.11 -2.87
CA ILE A 182 12.55 -11.76 -3.15
C ILE A 182 12.43 -13.27 -3.08
#